data_AF-A0A177CPD4-F1
#
_entry.id   AF-A0A177CPD4-F1
#
_cell.length_a   1.000
_cell.length_b   1.000
_cell.length_c   1.000
_cell.angle_alpha   90.00
_cell.angle_beta   90.00
_cell.angle_gamma   90.00
#
_symmetry.space_group_name_H-M   'P 1'
#
loop_
_entity.id
_entity.type
_entity.pdbx_description
1 polymer ?
#
loop_
_entity_poly.entity_id
_entity_poly.type
_entity_poly.pdbx_seq_one_letter_code
_entity_poly.pdbx_strand_id
1 'polypeptide(L)'
;MMIQFIVSAFALLLFPLASSWPLDVVSTTEALAKRLDKPPVPGASDLRPHLEDVPSSSCMFYTGGTLAAAQQYADNNELFILADLDKDGWAATSQEDEDGQPDYNVQCPMSWAFQEQYAMAGVGWGETERNEYFDNLSEAFAQKCNGDIVLALPPSRQIPEDSVFARVEWPVLQFNPTVNTIRSVVLNTGDDADGTPLSPLEVFWQRCGAA
;
A
#
# COMPACT_ATOMS: atom_id res chain seq x y z
N MET A 1 -11.68 36.66 -68.48
CA MET A 1 -11.68 35.28 -67.97
C MET A 1 -10.58 35.20 -66.93
N MET A 2 -10.96 35.29 -65.66
CA MET A 2 -10.17 35.91 -64.59
C MET A 2 -10.27 35.04 -63.33
N ILE A 3 -9.72 33.82 -63.37
CA ILE A 3 -9.71 32.90 -62.23
C ILE A 3 -8.46 32.02 -62.33
N GLN A 4 -7.28 32.58 -62.03
CA GLN A 4 -6.07 31.75 -61.87
C GLN A 4 -4.90 32.46 -61.17
N PHE A 5 -5.17 33.31 -60.17
CA PHE A 5 -4.10 34.01 -59.44
C PHE A 5 -4.33 34.14 -57.91
N ILE A 6 -5.09 33.23 -57.28
CA ILE A 6 -5.36 33.30 -55.82
C ILE A 6 -5.09 31.96 -55.11
N VAL A 7 -4.02 31.25 -55.47
CA VAL A 7 -3.62 30.02 -54.74
C VAL A 7 -2.19 30.07 -54.20
N SER A 8 -1.36 31.05 -54.60
CA SER A 8 0.06 31.08 -54.21
C SER A 8 0.42 32.08 -53.11
N ALA A 9 -0.54 32.84 -52.56
CA ALA A 9 -0.29 33.88 -51.55
C ALA A 9 -0.70 33.50 -50.11
N PHE A 10 -1.11 32.25 -49.87
CA PHE A 10 -1.54 31.78 -48.53
C PHE A 10 -0.55 30.81 -47.87
N ALA A 11 0.59 30.52 -48.51
CA ALA A 11 1.61 29.61 -47.98
C ALA A 11 2.75 30.31 -47.19
N LEU A 12 2.72 31.65 -47.09
CA LEU A 12 3.80 32.44 -46.47
C LEU A 12 3.35 33.26 -45.25
N LEU A 13 2.19 32.94 -44.68
CA LEU A 13 1.63 33.61 -43.49
C LEU A 13 1.36 32.64 -42.33
N LEU A 14 2.13 31.54 -42.23
CA LEU A 14 2.06 30.59 -41.11
C LEU A 14 3.44 30.19 -40.54
N PHE A 15 4.50 30.96 -40.83
CA PHE A 15 5.85 30.71 -40.33
C PHE A 15 6.47 31.89 -39.55
N PRO A 16 5.72 32.54 -38.64
CA PRO A 16 6.37 32.96 -37.40
C PRO A 16 5.41 32.89 -36.21
N LEU A 17 4.98 31.69 -35.81
CA LEU A 17 4.38 31.46 -34.47
C LEU A 17 5.04 30.31 -33.71
N ALA A 18 6.05 29.67 -34.28
CA ALA A 18 6.82 28.61 -33.59
C ALA A 18 7.97 29.15 -32.72
N SER A 19 8.09 30.47 -32.53
CA SER A 19 9.24 31.11 -31.87
C SER A 19 8.90 31.91 -30.60
N SER A 20 7.75 31.69 -29.97
CA SER A 20 7.44 32.40 -28.71
C SER A 20 6.62 31.60 -27.71
N TRP A 21 6.87 30.30 -27.62
CA TRP A 21 6.68 29.63 -26.34
C TRP A 21 8.05 29.63 -25.68
N PRO A 22 8.25 30.31 -24.54
CA PRO A 22 9.38 29.96 -23.70
C PRO A 22 9.10 28.53 -23.26
N LEU A 23 9.69 27.57 -23.98
CA LEU A 23 10.00 26.30 -23.35
C LEU A 23 10.96 26.70 -22.23
N ASP A 24 10.44 26.77 -21.01
CA ASP A 24 11.26 26.75 -19.80
C ASP A 24 11.95 25.38 -19.77
N VAL A 25 12.96 25.20 -20.64
CA VAL A 25 13.72 23.96 -20.75
C VAL A 25 14.37 23.65 -19.39
N VAL A 26 14.71 24.69 -18.63
CA VAL A 26 15.35 24.58 -17.31
C VAL A 26 14.42 24.01 -16.25
N SER A 27 13.14 24.41 -16.20
CA SER A 27 12.16 23.83 -15.27
C SER A 27 11.79 22.39 -15.65
N THR A 28 11.79 22.08 -16.95
CA THR A 28 11.53 20.71 -17.44
C THR A 28 12.68 19.75 -17.19
N THR A 29 13.96 20.17 -17.26
CA THR A 29 15.09 19.28 -16.97
C THR A 29 15.23 18.99 -15.48
N GLU A 30 14.96 19.94 -14.59
CA GLU A 30 14.93 19.69 -13.15
C GLU A 30 13.74 18.79 -12.77
N ALA A 31 12.57 19.00 -13.39
CA ALA A 31 11.40 18.14 -13.20
C ALA A 31 11.58 16.75 -13.82
N LEU A 32 12.28 16.62 -14.96
CA LEU A 32 12.64 15.33 -15.57
C LEU A 32 13.74 14.62 -14.78
N ALA A 33 14.73 15.34 -14.27
CA ALA A 33 15.78 14.80 -13.39
C ALA A 33 15.20 14.33 -12.05
N LYS A 34 14.28 15.09 -11.45
CA LYS A 34 13.52 14.65 -10.26
C LYS A 34 12.62 13.42 -10.52
N ARG A 35 12.23 13.17 -11.77
CA ARG A 35 11.50 11.95 -12.17
C ARG A 35 12.44 10.78 -12.47
N LEU A 36 13.75 11.03 -12.60
CA LEU A 36 14.79 10.02 -12.78
C LEU A 36 15.43 9.62 -11.44
N ASP A 37 15.39 10.50 -10.44
CA ASP A 37 15.81 10.17 -9.08
C ASP A 37 14.76 9.29 -8.39
N LYS A 38 15.21 8.14 -7.92
CA LYS A 38 14.43 7.20 -7.13
C LYS A 38 13.83 7.91 -5.90
N PRO A 39 12.50 7.97 -5.74
CA PRO A 39 11.90 8.63 -4.59
C PRO A 39 12.26 7.89 -3.30
N PRO A 40 12.42 8.59 -2.17
CA PRO A 40 12.66 7.93 -0.88
C PRO A 40 11.45 7.08 -0.48
N VAL A 41 11.67 5.97 0.22
CA VAL A 41 10.58 5.20 0.82
C VAL A 41 9.92 6.06 1.90
N PRO A 42 8.59 6.26 1.85
CA PRO A 42 7.88 7.09 2.82
C PRO A 42 7.83 6.40 4.17
N GLY A 43 7.99 7.17 5.25
CA GLY A 43 7.92 6.63 6.60
C GLY A 43 6.50 6.36 7.05
N ALA A 44 6.33 5.59 8.13
CA ALA A 44 5.01 5.27 8.70
C ALA A 44 4.15 6.52 9.00
N SER A 45 4.78 7.63 9.41
CA SER A 45 4.08 8.90 9.66
C SER A 45 3.45 9.52 8.42
N ASP A 46 4.09 9.33 7.26
CA ASP A 46 3.62 9.84 5.98
C ASP A 46 2.52 8.94 5.41
N LEU A 47 2.59 7.64 5.69
CA LEU A 47 1.63 6.62 5.26
C LEU A 47 0.33 6.64 6.06
N ARG A 48 0.42 6.88 7.37
CA ARG A 48 -0.74 6.76 8.27
C ARG A 48 -1.98 7.57 7.85
N PRO A 49 -1.87 8.82 7.37
CA PRO A 49 -3.03 9.59 6.91
C PRO A 49 -3.76 8.99 5.69
N HIS A 50 -3.11 8.12 4.93
CA HIS A 50 -3.67 7.47 3.73
C HIS A 50 -4.44 6.19 4.05
N LEU A 51 -4.29 5.65 5.26
CA LEU A 51 -5.11 4.54 5.73
C LEU A 51 -6.51 5.02 6.14
N GLU A 52 -7.54 4.21 5.91
CA GLU A 52 -8.86 4.35 6.52
C GLU A 52 -8.76 4.38 8.06
N ASP A 53 -9.69 5.06 8.72
CA ASP A 53 -9.81 4.94 10.17
C ASP A 53 -10.53 3.63 10.50
N VAL A 54 -9.97 2.88 11.45
CA VAL A 54 -10.54 1.61 11.91
C VAL A 54 -11.37 1.82 13.17
N PRO A 55 -12.56 1.18 13.28
CA PRO A 55 -13.26 1.07 14.55
C PRO A 55 -12.37 0.51 15.67
N SER A 56 -12.74 0.81 16.92
CA SER A 56 -12.06 0.19 18.06
C SER A 56 -12.30 -1.31 18.05
N SER A 57 -11.25 -2.06 18.38
CA SER A 57 -11.28 -3.52 18.49
C SER A 57 -11.59 -4.28 17.19
N SER A 58 -11.33 -3.68 16.03
CA SER A 58 -11.59 -4.30 14.72
C SER A 58 -10.32 -4.56 13.91
N CYS A 59 -9.12 -4.24 14.40
CA CYS A 59 -7.90 -4.56 13.69
C CYS A 59 -7.59 -6.06 13.72
N MET A 60 -7.19 -6.58 12.57
CA MET A 60 -6.67 -7.93 12.43
C MET A 60 -5.30 -7.94 11.73
N PHE A 61 -4.40 -8.76 12.26
CA PHE A 61 -3.08 -9.03 11.73
C PHE A 61 -2.97 -10.51 11.36
N TYR A 62 -1.98 -10.85 10.53
CA TYR A 62 -1.77 -12.22 10.08
C TYR A 62 -0.28 -12.51 9.94
N THR A 63 0.10 -13.78 10.01
CA THR A 63 1.50 -14.20 9.87
C THR A 63 1.61 -15.64 9.38
N GLY A 64 2.78 -16.05 8.92
CA GLY A 64 3.05 -17.45 8.56
C GLY A 64 2.18 -17.98 7.41
N GLY A 65 1.86 -17.13 6.43
CA GLY A 65 1.12 -17.53 5.23
C GLY A 65 -0.40 -17.61 5.39
N THR A 66 -0.97 -17.05 6.45
CA THR A 66 -2.42 -17.08 6.70
C THR A 66 -3.21 -16.00 5.98
N LEU A 67 -2.62 -15.20 5.09
CA LEU A 67 -3.28 -14.03 4.46
C LEU A 67 -4.65 -14.39 3.86
N ALA A 68 -4.73 -15.41 3.01
CA ALA A 68 -5.98 -15.76 2.33
C ALA A 68 -7.11 -16.14 3.30
N ALA A 69 -6.81 -16.95 4.33
CA ALA A 69 -7.80 -17.27 5.36
C ALA A 69 -8.09 -16.07 6.28
N ALA A 70 -7.09 -15.21 6.56
CA ALA A 70 -7.26 -14.05 7.41
C ALA A 70 -8.21 -13.03 6.78
N GLN A 71 -8.11 -12.80 5.46
CA GLN A 71 -9.06 -11.97 4.71
C GLN A 71 -10.49 -12.46 4.90
N GLN A 72 -10.74 -13.74 4.60
CA GLN A 72 -12.09 -14.31 4.72
C GLN A 72 -12.59 -14.33 6.17
N TYR A 73 -11.71 -14.58 7.13
CA TYR A 73 -12.07 -14.49 8.55
C TYR A 73 -12.42 -13.05 8.95
N ALA A 74 -11.66 -12.07 8.46
CA ALA A 74 -11.89 -10.65 8.74
C ALA A 74 -13.25 -10.20 8.20
N ASP A 75 -13.56 -10.54 6.94
CA ASP A 75 -14.84 -10.25 6.29
C ASP A 75 -16.02 -10.82 7.09
N ASN A 76 -15.89 -12.05 7.57
CA ASN A 76 -16.93 -12.74 8.34
C ASN A 76 -17.12 -12.20 9.77
N ASN A 77 -16.16 -11.44 10.30
CA ASN A 77 -16.16 -10.96 11.69
C ASN A 77 -16.08 -9.43 11.80
N GLU A 78 -16.30 -8.71 10.69
CA GLU A 78 -16.20 -7.23 10.63
C GLU A 78 -14.86 -6.70 11.15
N LEU A 79 -13.78 -7.43 10.87
CA LEU A 79 -12.42 -7.02 11.16
C LEU A 79 -11.78 -6.43 9.90
N PHE A 80 -10.70 -5.67 10.09
CA PHE A 80 -9.98 -5.00 9.02
C PHE A 80 -8.52 -5.44 9.06
N ILE A 81 -8.02 -5.91 7.92
CA ILE A 81 -6.59 -6.11 7.70
C ILE A 81 -6.02 -4.91 6.93
N LEU A 82 -4.69 -4.81 6.85
CA LEU A 82 -4.03 -3.69 6.17
C LEU A 82 -4.52 -3.49 4.73
N ALA A 83 -4.78 -4.59 4.00
CA ALA A 83 -5.26 -4.54 2.61
C ALA A 83 -6.62 -3.83 2.46
N ASP A 84 -7.51 -3.94 3.46
CA ASP A 84 -8.86 -3.36 3.40
C ASP A 84 -8.86 -1.84 3.62
N LEU A 85 -7.79 -1.32 4.21
CA LEU A 85 -7.72 0.04 4.73
C LEU A 85 -6.97 0.99 3.83
N ASP A 86 -6.50 0.47 2.70
CA ASP A 86 -5.65 1.17 1.80
C ASP A 86 -6.45 1.94 0.74
N LYS A 87 -6.87 3.15 1.09
CA LYS A 87 -7.71 4.02 0.24
C LYS A 87 -7.11 4.35 -1.12
N ASP A 88 -5.78 4.42 -1.14
CA ASP A 88 -5.03 4.98 -2.25
C ASP A 88 -4.27 3.88 -3.03
N GLY A 89 -4.44 2.61 -2.65
CA GLY A 89 -3.78 1.46 -3.28
C GLY A 89 -2.27 1.38 -3.03
N TRP A 90 -1.83 1.83 -1.86
CA TRP A 90 -0.47 1.69 -1.34
C TRP A 90 -0.09 0.22 -1.03
N ALA A 91 -0.95 -0.53 -0.38
CA ALA A 91 -0.85 -1.97 -0.14
C ALA A 91 -1.15 -2.83 -1.38
N ALA A 92 -1.73 -2.25 -2.45
CA ALA A 92 -2.07 -2.98 -3.68
C ALA A 92 -0.86 -3.75 -4.23
N THR A 93 -1.06 -5.05 -4.44
CA THR A 93 -0.02 -5.96 -4.94
C THR A 93 -0.14 -6.22 -6.44
N SER A 94 -1.28 -5.86 -7.05
CA SER A 94 -1.53 -5.94 -8.50
C SER A 94 -1.62 -4.55 -9.13
N GLN A 95 -1.38 -4.50 -10.44
CA GLN A 95 -1.52 -3.27 -11.22
C GLN A 95 -2.98 -2.97 -11.56
N GLU A 96 -3.85 -3.98 -11.57
CA GLU A 96 -5.25 -3.89 -11.95
C GLU A 96 -6.12 -4.67 -10.95
N ASP A 97 -7.36 -4.21 -10.77
CA ASP A 97 -8.44 -4.88 -10.03
C ASP A 97 -9.18 -5.91 -10.91
N GLU A 98 -10.25 -6.53 -10.38
CA GLU A 98 -11.06 -7.52 -11.10
C GLU A 98 -11.76 -6.96 -12.36
N ASP A 99 -11.92 -5.64 -12.43
CA ASP A 99 -12.54 -4.91 -13.55
C ASP A 99 -11.49 -4.36 -14.55
N GLY A 100 -10.21 -4.64 -14.33
CA GLY A 100 -9.11 -4.16 -15.17
C GLY A 100 -8.81 -2.67 -15.00
N GLN A 101 -9.26 -2.05 -13.90
CA GLN A 101 -8.90 -0.68 -13.53
C GLN A 101 -7.67 -0.69 -12.63
N PRO A 102 -6.86 0.39 -12.60
CA PRO A 102 -5.73 0.47 -11.68
C PRO A 102 -6.19 0.32 -10.23
N ASP A 103 -5.66 -0.70 -9.54
CA ASP A 103 -5.89 -0.94 -8.09
C ASP A 103 -5.10 0.06 -7.21
N TYR A 104 -4.54 1.10 -7.83
CA TYR A 104 -3.78 2.15 -7.17
C TYR A 104 -4.14 3.53 -7.70
N ASN A 105 -4.02 4.53 -6.83
CA ASN A 105 -4.22 5.91 -7.21
C ASN A 105 -3.06 6.38 -8.11
N VAL A 106 -3.31 6.53 -9.41
CA VAL A 106 -2.32 7.01 -10.40
C VAL A 106 -1.75 8.41 -10.10
N GLN A 107 -2.40 9.19 -9.24
CA GLN A 107 -1.90 10.49 -8.77
C GLN A 107 -0.99 10.37 -7.53
N CYS A 108 -0.87 9.17 -6.95
CA CYS A 108 -0.02 8.85 -5.82
C CYS A 108 1.15 7.97 -6.31
N PRO A 109 2.28 8.56 -6.76
CA PRO A 109 3.38 7.82 -7.38
C PRO A 109 4.17 6.93 -6.42
N MET A 110 3.67 6.70 -5.20
CA MET A 110 4.36 6.02 -4.12
C MET A 110 3.84 4.59 -3.88
N SER A 111 2.76 4.17 -4.54
CA SER A 111 2.31 2.77 -4.46
C SER A 111 3.30 1.82 -5.13
N TRP A 112 3.40 0.59 -4.62
CA TRP A 112 4.25 -0.42 -5.25
C TRP A 112 3.81 -0.71 -6.69
N ALA A 113 2.51 -0.83 -6.93
CA ALA A 113 1.95 -1.05 -8.26
C ALA A 113 2.36 0.05 -9.27
N PHE A 114 2.47 1.31 -8.82
CA PHE A 114 3.02 2.40 -9.65
C PHE A 114 4.53 2.25 -9.87
N GLN A 115 5.28 1.89 -8.81
CA GLN A 115 6.75 1.80 -8.82
C GLN A 115 7.29 0.58 -9.57
N GLU A 116 6.51 -0.50 -9.74
CA GLU A 116 6.96 -1.77 -10.32
C GLU A 116 7.55 -1.63 -11.73
N GLN A 117 6.89 -0.87 -12.62
CA GLN A 117 7.41 -0.62 -13.97
C GLN A 117 8.75 0.15 -13.96
N TYR A 118 8.96 1.03 -12.99
CA TYR A 118 10.21 1.78 -12.80
C TYR A 118 11.29 0.89 -12.19
N ALA A 119 10.92 -0.01 -11.29
CA ALA A 119 11.79 -1.05 -10.74
C ALA A 119 12.33 -1.95 -11.86
N MET A 120 11.46 -2.41 -12.76
CA MET A 120 11.84 -3.19 -13.95
C MET A 120 12.78 -2.41 -14.89
N ALA A 121 12.62 -1.09 -14.98
CA ALA A 121 13.49 -0.22 -15.76
C ALA A 121 14.80 0.17 -15.02
N GLY A 122 15.02 -0.31 -13.79
CA GLY A 122 16.22 -0.06 -12.99
C GLY A 122 16.30 1.34 -12.37
N VAL A 123 15.19 2.09 -12.34
CA VAL A 123 15.13 3.47 -11.84
C VAL A 123 14.17 3.64 -10.65
N GLY A 124 13.38 2.61 -10.32
CA GLY A 124 12.43 2.59 -9.21
C GLY A 124 12.95 1.87 -7.96
N TRP A 125 12.03 1.53 -7.07
CA TRP A 125 12.29 0.74 -5.86
C TRP A 125 12.76 -0.68 -6.18
N GLY A 126 13.83 -1.11 -5.51
CA GLY A 126 14.26 -2.50 -5.55
C GLY A 126 13.53 -3.30 -4.47
N GLU A 127 13.91 -4.56 -4.33
CA GLU A 127 13.33 -5.46 -3.32
C GLU A 127 13.49 -4.91 -1.88
N THR A 128 14.64 -4.33 -1.56
CA THR A 128 14.89 -3.74 -0.23
C THR A 128 13.93 -2.59 0.06
N GLU A 129 13.77 -1.65 -0.87
CA GLU A 129 12.87 -0.52 -0.67
C GLU A 129 11.40 -0.92 -0.67
N ARG A 130 11.03 -1.93 -1.46
CA ARG A 130 9.70 -2.55 -1.40
C ARG A 130 9.43 -3.14 -0.02
N ASN A 131 10.39 -3.88 0.54
CA ASN A 131 10.21 -4.48 1.85
C ASN A 131 10.15 -3.40 2.95
N GLU A 132 10.99 -2.36 2.87
CA GLU A 132 10.93 -1.20 3.76
C GLU A 132 9.59 -0.47 3.67
N TYR A 133 9.03 -0.37 2.46
CA TYR A 133 7.74 0.24 2.23
C TYR A 133 6.60 -0.53 2.92
N PHE A 134 6.55 -1.85 2.74
CA PHE A 134 5.53 -2.68 3.42
C PHE A 134 5.73 -2.70 4.94
N ASP A 135 6.98 -2.68 5.42
CA ASP A 135 7.28 -2.52 6.84
C ASP A 135 6.71 -1.18 7.36
N ASN A 136 6.99 -0.06 6.70
CA ASN A 136 6.47 1.24 7.10
C ASN A 136 4.93 1.32 7.06
N LEU A 137 4.31 0.62 6.10
CA LEU A 137 2.86 0.56 5.95
C LEU A 137 2.20 -0.27 7.08
N SER A 138 2.79 -1.42 7.39
CA SER A 138 2.40 -2.25 8.54
C SER A 138 2.60 -1.53 9.88
N GLU A 139 3.68 -0.76 10.04
CA GLU A 139 3.86 0.11 11.20
C GLU A 139 2.73 1.16 11.30
N ALA A 140 2.42 1.84 10.20
CA ALA A 140 1.37 2.84 10.15
C ALA A 140 0.00 2.26 10.53
N PHE A 141 -0.30 1.05 10.07
CA PHE A 141 -1.51 0.31 10.45
C PHE A 141 -1.53 -0.04 11.94
N ALA A 142 -0.44 -0.59 12.47
CA ALA A 142 -0.31 -0.92 13.90
C ALA A 142 -0.45 0.31 14.81
N GLN A 143 -0.01 1.49 14.37
CA GLN A 143 -0.20 2.75 15.08
C GLN A 143 -1.67 3.22 15.13
N LYS A 144 -2.51 2.86 14.15
CA LYS A 144 -3.95 3.21 14.12
C LYS A 144 -4.79 2.30 15.02
N CYS A 145 -4.34 1.07 15.22
CA CYS A 145 -5.09 0.09 15.97
C CYS A 145 -5.28 0.49 17.44
N ASN A 146 -6.47 0.20 17.96
CA ASN A 146 -6.83 0.46 19.33
C ASN A 146 -7.87 -0.58 19.82
N GLY A 147 -7.93 -0.78 21.13
CA GLY A 147 -8.78 -1.80 21.75
C GLY A 147 -8.14 -3.19 21.74
N ASP A 148 -8.99 -4.19 21.51
CA ASP A 148 -8.59 -5.60 21.35
C ASP A 148 -8.30 -5.89 19.88
N ILE A 149 -7.14 -6.42 19.55
CA ILE A 149 -6.79 -6.78 18.16
C ILE A 149 -6.75 -8.30 17.98
N VAL A 150 -6.96 -8.76 16.75
CA VAL A 150 -6.91 -10.19 16.40
C VAL A 150 -5.63 -10.51 15.62
N LEU A 151 -5.01 -11.65 15.90
CA LEU A 151 -3.87 -12.19 15.17
C LEU A 151 -4.21 -13.57 14.60
N ALA A 152 -4.20 -13.70 13.28
CA ALA A 152 -4.23 -15.01 12.63
C ALA A 152 -2.85 -15.68 12.73
N LEU A 153 -2.85 -16.89 13.29
CA LEU A 153 -1.67 -17.74 13.39
C LEU A 153 -1.79 -18.95 12.45
N PRO A 154 -0.67 -19.44 11.89
CA PRO A 154 -0.66 -20.67 11.10
C PRO A 154 -0.94 -21.90 12.00
N PRO A 155 -1.24 -23.08 11.41
CA PRO A 155 -1.51 -24.31 12.18
C PRO A 155 -0.38 -24.71 13.15
N SER A 156 0.87 -24.38 12.82
CA SER A 156 2.03 -24.59 13.68
C SER A 156 2.04 -23.72 14.94
N ARG A 157 1.22 -22.65 14.97
CA ARG A 157 1.19 -21.57 15.96
C ARG A 157 2.52 -20.81 16.11
N GLN A 158 3.48 -21.04 15.21
CA GLN A 158 4.77 -20.39 15.23
C GLN A 158 4.71 -19.08 14.45
N ILE A 159 5.15 -18.00 15.08
CA ILE A 159 5.34 -16.70 14.42
C ILE A 159 6.76 -16.72 13.84
N PRO A 160 6.94 -16.62 12.51
CA PRO A 160 8.26 -16.50 11.90
C PRO A 160 8.96 -15.23 12.40
N GLU A 161 10.22 -15.35 12.84
CA GLU A 161 11.00 -14.23 13.40
C GLU A 161 11.22 -13.10 12.39
N ASP A 162 11.27 -13.44 11.10
CA ASP A 162 11.43 -12.53 9.97
C ASP A 162 10.09 -12.04 9.38
N SER A 163 8.95 -12.43 9.98
CA SER A 163 7.65 -11.89 9.56
C SER A 163 7.55 -10.40 9.85
N VAL A 164 6.81 -9.68 9.00
CA VAL A 164 6.48 -8.26 9.22
C VAL A 164 5.80 -8.08 10.59
N PHE A 165 4.93 -9.01 10.98
CA PHE A 165 4.33 -9.01 12.31
C PHE A 165 5.38 -9.02 13.43
N ALA A 166 6.33 -9.96 13.41
CA ALA A 166 7.33 -10.07 14.47
C ALA A 166 8.30 -8.88 14.51
N ARG A 167 8.78 -8.45 13.34
CA ARG A 167 9.81 -7.40 13.23
C ARG A 167 9.26 -5.99 13.44
N VAL A 168 8.02 -5.73 13.01
CA VAL A 168 7.48 -4.37 12.87
C VAL A 168 6.23 -4.17 13.71
N GLU A 169 5.17 -4.95 13.45
CA GLU A 169 3.84 -4.68 14.01
C GLU A 169 3.82 -4.97 15.51
N TRP A 170 4.45 -6.06 15.95
CA TRP A 170 4.49 -6.47 17.33
C TRP A 170 5.13 -5.43 18.27
N PRO A 171 6.34 -4.91 18.02
CA PRO A 171 6.90 -3.82 18.82
C PRO A 171 5.96 -2.61 18.91
N VAL A 172 5.36 -2.20 17.80
CA VAL A 172 4.45 -1.04 17.76
C VAL A 172 3.23 -1.31 18.64
N LEU A 173 2.59 -2.47 18.52
CA LEU A 173 1.43 -2.86 19.31
C LEU A 173 1.75 -2.97 20.81
N GLN A 174 2.92 -3.50 21.17
CA GLN A 174 3.36 -3.57 22.57
C GLN A 174 3.45 -2.19 23.22
N PHE A 175 4.00 -1.21 22.50
CA PHE A 175 4.19 0.15 22.99
C PHE A 175 2.99 1.07 22.76
N ASN A 176 2.00 0.66 21.96
CA ASN A 176 0.78 1.42 21.73
C ASN A 176 -0.17 1.35 22.95
N PRO A 177 -0.34 2.45 23.72
CA PRO A 177 -1.11 2.43 24.96
C PRO A 177 -2.61 2.20 24.76
N THR A 178 -3.12 2.36 23.53
CA THR A 178 -4.54 2.14 23.22
C THR A 178 -4.85 0.68 22.91
N VAL A 179 -3.83 -0.17 22.76
CA VAL A 179 -3.99 -1.63 22.58
C VAL A 179 -3.91 -2.32 23.94
N ASN A 180 -4.97 -3.08 24.26
CA ASN A 180 -5.15 -3.74 25.56
C ASN A 180 -4.87 -5.24 25.49
N THR A 181 -5.41 -5.88 24.45
CA THR A 181 -5.36 -7.33 24.28
C THR A 181 -5.05 -7.67 22.84
N ILE A 182 -4.25 -8.70 22.65
CA ILE A 182 -4.07 -9.37 21.37
C ILE A 182 -4.66 -10.76 21.54
N ARG A 183 -5.71 -11.03 20.77
CA ARG A 183 -6.34 -12.35 20.70
C ARG A 183 -5.81 -13.07 19.48
N SER A 184 -5.49 -14.34 19.58
CA SER A 184 -5.08 -15.15 18.44
C SER A 184 -6.18 -16.11 18.01
N VAL A 185 -6.25 -16.37 16.71
CA VAL A 185 -7.04 -17.44 16.11
C VAL A 185 -6.14 -18.24 15.18
N VAL A 186 -6.22 -19.57 15.24
CA VAL A 186 -5.46 -20.42 14.32
C VAL A 186 -6.27 -20.63 13.05
N LEU A 187 -5.68 -20.31 11.91
CA LEU A 187 -6.31 -20.46 10.59
C LEU A 187 -5.52 -21.45 9.74
N ASN A 188 -6.20 -22.06 8.78
CA ASN A 188 -5.54 -22.94 7.82
C ASN A 188 -4.61 -22.16 6.89
N THR A 189 -3.59 -22.83 6.38
CA THR A 189 -2.65 -22.32 5.37
C THR A 189 -2.67 -23.25 4.17
N GLY A 190 -2.91 -22.75 2.96
CA GLY A 190 -2.92 -23.54 1.73
C GLY A 190 -4.12 -23.25 0.84
N ASP A 191 -4.35 -24.11 -0.15
CA ASP A 191 -5.36 -23.89 -1.21
C ASP A 191 -6.81 -23.93 -0.68
N ASP A 192 -7.05 -24.62 0.44
CA ASP A 192 -8.37 -24.72 1.10
C ASP A 192 -8.51 -23.71 2.27
N ALA A 193 -7.83 -22.56 2.19
CA ALA A 193 -7.90 -21.49 3.19
C ALA A 193 -9.23 -20.72 3.06
N ASP A 194 -10.25 -21.15 3.79
CA ASP A 194 -11.64 -20.63 3.71
C ASP A 194 -12.03 -19.66 4.85
N GLY A 195 -11.06 -19.25 5.67
CA GLY A 195 -11.30 -18.44 6.86
C GLY A 195 -11.99 -19.16 8.02
N THR A 196 -12.31 -20.45 7.92
CA THR A 196 -12.86 -21.22 9.05
C THR A 196 -11.77 -21.41 10.13
N PRO A 197 -12.03 -21.02 11.39
CA PRO A 197 -11.01 -21.12 12.43
C PRO A 197 -10.77 -22.56 12.87
N LEU A 198 -9.49 -22.93 12.98
CA LEU A 198 -9.01 -24.21 13.52
C LEU A 198 -8.92 -24.20 15.06
N SER A 199 -9.07 -23.04 15.69
CA SER A 199 -9.10 -22.86 17.14
C SER A 199 -10.17 -21.84 17.55
N PRO A 200 -10.64 -21.87 18.81
CA PRO A 200 -11.31 -20.70 19.36
C PRO A 200 -10.36 -19.48 19.37
N LEU A 201 -10.93 -18.28 19.53
CA LEU A 201 -10.19 -17.08 19.88
C LEU A 201 -9.58 -17.25 21.28
N GLU A 202 -8.25 -17.14 21.36
CA GLU A 202 -7.47 -17.30 22.59
C GLU A 202 -6.76 -15.99 22.93
N VAL A 203 -6.49 -15.71 24.20
CA VAL A 203 -5.66 -14.54 24.58
C VAL A 203 -4.20 -14.88 24.30
N PHE A 204 -3.59 -14.16 23.37
CA PHE A 204 -2.18 -14.29 23.03
C PHE A 204 -1.31 -13.39 23.91
N TRP A 205 -1.74 -12.14 24.07
CA TRP A 205 -1.07 -11.15 24.91
C TRP A 205 -2.08 -10.21 25.53
N GLN A 206 -1.76 -9.70 26.71
CA GLN A 206 -2.57 -8.68 27.39
C GLN A 206 -1.67 -7.72 28.14
N ARG A 207 -2.01 -6.43 28.09
CA ARG A 207 -1.33 -5.39 28.85
C ARG A 207 -1.53 -5.61 30.35
N CYS A 208 -0.45 -5.58 31.13
CA CYS A 208 -0.55 -5.68 32.58
C CYS A 208 -1.44 -4.56 33.15
N GLY A 209 -2.45 -4.93 33.93
CA GLY A 209 -3.38 -3.97 34.53
C GLY A 209 -4.52 -3.50 33.63
N ALA A 210 -4.66 -4.04 32.41
CA ALA A 210 -5.89 -3.89 31.63
C ALA A 210 -6.98 -4.77 32.28
N ALA A 211 -7.92 -4.15 32.98
CA ALA A 211 -9.09 -4.77 33.61
C ALA A 211 -10.34 -3.94 33.35
#